data_AF-A0A537XLK5-F1
#
_entry.id   AF-A0A537XLK5-F1
#
_cell.length_a   1.000
_cell.length_b   1.000
_cell.length_c   1.000
_cell.angle_alpha   90.00
_cell.angle_beta   90.00
_cell.angle_gamma   90.00
#
_symmetry.space_group_name_H-M   'P 1'
#
loop_
_entity.id
_entity.type
_entity.pdbx_description
1 polymer ?
#
loop_
_entity_poly.entity_id
_entity_poly.type
_entity_poly.pdbx_seq_one_letter_code
_entity_poly.pdbx_strand_id
1 'polypeptide(L)'
;MNRLVRAAALRSTALATSLTLAVGLSALATNAWAAKPKVPLPKPRPIARNLVPNSTANRITVSKSTPGKMTAVATAAAPVLTPIARETGPGPTPAPAIAPVLPSRPRAAPALPLRKQVAPAAVAATSSTSKADTDAIENVIELIRQRKPDDATQIEATISDPVARKLAEWIILRSDNNNASVERYRAFISANPSWPSQAFLRRRLEAALWDDHREDAVVWSWFEGESPSSAKGRFALARAMLARGDRANAERLVREAWRNDAMSEDTENAALELFGALLTAGDQKARMDLLLYGSEHEAALRAAKRLGAGYVALAKARI
;
A
#
# COMPACT_ATOMS: atom_id res chain seq x y z
N MET A 1 -56.12 -26.89 -60.25
CA MET A 1 -56.13 -28.34 -60.50
C MET A 1 -55.05 -29.00 -59.65
N ASN A 2 -55.48 -29.94 -58.79
CA ASN A 2 -54.78 -31.10 -58.22
C ASN A 2 -53.43 -30.92 -57.50
N ARG A 3 -53.36 -31.09 -56.16
CA ARG A 3 -53.32 -32.37 -55.37
C ARG A 3 -51.89 -32.97 -55.37
N LEU A 4 -51.24 -33.50 -54.33
CA LEU A 4 -51.58 -34.13 -53.03
C LEU A 4 -50.22 -34.31 -52.28
N VAL A 5 -50.12 -34.02 -50.97
CA VAL A 5 -50.05 -34.96 -49.83
C VAL A 5 -48.80 -35.86 -49.72
N ARG A 6 -48.09 -35.74 -48.59
CA ARG A 6 -47.91 -36.85 -47.63
C ARG A 6 -47.49 -36.39 -46.22
N ALA A 7 -48.29 -36.85 -45.26
CA ALA A 7 -48.06 -36.83 -43.82
C ALA A 7 -47.46 -38.17 -43.36
N ALA A 8 -46.77 -38.18 -42.22
CA ALA A 8 -46.62 -39.29 -41.27
C ALA A 8 -45.92 -38.76 -40.00
N ALA A 9 -46.63 -38.58 -38.88
CA ALA A 9 -46.84 -39.56 -37.77
C ALA A 9 -45.69 -39.52 -36.74
N LEU A 10 -45.91 -38.85 -35.59
CA LEU A 10 -46.27 -39.42 -34.28
C LEU A 10 -45.28 -40.48 -33.72
N ARG A 11 -44.72 -40.21 -32.54
CA ARG A 11 -44.99 -40.97 -31.29
C ARG A 11 -44.27 -40.40 -30.06
N SER A 12 -45.05 -40.32 -28.98
CA SER A 12 -44.75 -40.00 -27.59
C SER A 12 -43.70 -40.93 -26.94
N THR A 13 -43.09 -40.51 -25.84
CA THR A 13 -43.33 -41.04 -24.47
C THR A 13 -42.44 -40.38 -23.42
N ALA A 14 -43.07 -40.01 -22.31
CA ALA A 14 -42.46 -39.67 -21.03
C ALA A 14 -41.79 -40.87 -20.37
N LEU A 15 -40.80 -40.63 -19.50
CA LEU A 15 -40.56 -41.43 -18.30
C LEU A 15 -39.65 -40.68 -17.33
N ALA A 16 -40.24 -40.31 -16.19
CA ALA A 16 -39.56 -39.89 -14.98
C ALA A 16 -38.91 -41.10 -14.31
N THR A 17 -37.68 -40.96 -13.84
CA THR A 17 -37.06 -41.92 -12.93
C THR A 17 -36.43 -41.18 -11.77
N SER A 18 -37.20 -41.11 -10.68
CA SER A 18 -36.76 -40.85 -9.32
C SER A 18 -35.97 -42.06 -8.83
N LEU A 19 -34.77 -41.86 -8.26
CA LEU A 19 -34.08 -42.91 -7.50
C LEU A 19 -33.67 -42.36 -6.14
N THR A 20 -34.48 -42.71 -5.14
CA THR A 20 -34.22 -42.60 -3.71
C THR A 20 -33.26 -43.70 -3.26
N LEU A 21 -32.20 -43.35 -2.54
CA LEU A 21 -31.40 -44.30 -1.75
C LEU A 21 -31.51 -43.92 -0.27
N ALA A 22 -32.07 -44.83 0.51
CA ALA A 22 -32.10 -44.84 1.96
C ALA A 22 -31.46 -46.15 2.46
N VAL A 23 -31.30 -46.26 3.78
CA VAL A 23 -30.73 -47.38 4.59
C VAL A 23 -29.25 -47.18 4.90
N GLY A 24 -28.75 -47.23 6.14
CA GLY A 24 -29.30 -47.54 7.49
C GLY A 24 -28.11 -47.48 8.48
N LEU A 25 -28.21 -46.80 9.63
CA LEU A 25 -28.67 -47.25 10.95
C LEU A 25 -27.67 -48.16 11.72
N SER A 26 -27.18 -47.67 12.87
CA SER A 26 -26.88 -48.34 14.19
C SER A 26 -25.79 -47.54 14.94
N ALA A 27 -26.03 -46.82 16.05
CA ALA A 27 -26.23 -47.25 17.46
C ALA A 27 -24.97 -47.98 18.04
N LEU A 28 -24.41 -47.74 19.24
CA LEU A 28 -24.85 -47.19 20.53
C LEU A 28 -23.61 -46.96 21.46
N ALA A 29 -23.74 -46.02 22.40
CA ALA A 29 -23.20 -45.97 23.78
C ALA A 29 -21.68 -45.91 24.09
N THR A 30 -21.26 -44.91 24.89
CA THR A 30 -20.93 -45.08 26.33
C THR A 30 -20.54 -43.74 27.01
N ASN A 31 -20.76 -43.72 28.33
CA ASN A 31 -20.67 -42.65 29.31
C ASN A 31 -19.30 -41.96 29.47
N ALA A 32 -19.29 -40.71 29.97
CA ALA A 32 -18.74 -40.39 31.31
C ALA A 32 -18.69 -38.87 31.58
N TRP A 33 -19.33 -38.45 32.66
CA TRP A 33 -19.08 -37.19 33.37
C TRP A 33 -17.86 -37.37 34.28
N ALA A 34 -16.81 -36.55 34.17
CA ALA A 34 -15.92 -36.24 35.28
C ALA A 34 -14.88 -35.13 34.98
N ALA A 35 -14.80 -34.20 35.93
CA ALA A 35 -13.60 -33.49 36.39
C ALA A 35 -12.97 -32.37 35.53
N LYS A 36 -13.11 -31.15 36.06
CA LYS A 36 -12.34 -29.95 35.71
C LYS A 36 -10.84 -30.13 36.07
N PRO A 37 -9.88 -29.80 35.19
CA PRO A 37 -8.49 -29.65 35.59
C PRO A 37 -8.22 -28.25 36.17
N LYS A 38 -7.49 -28.27 37.27
CA LYS A 38 -7.11 -27.17 38.17
C LYS A 38 -6.07 -26.26 37.51
N VAL A 39 -6.37 -24.98 37.36
CA VAL A 39 -5.44 -23.94 36.85
C VAL A 39 -4.29 -23.74 37.86
N PRO A 40 -3.01 -23.90 37.47
CA PRO A 40 -1.89 -23.59 38.35
C PRO A 40 -1.64 -22.08 38.40
N LEU A 41 -1.72 -21.47 39.58
CA LEU A 41 -1.27 -20.09 39.79
C LEU A 41 0.28 -20.03 39.81
N PRO A 42 0.90 -19.00 39.20
CA PRO A 42 2.34 -18.78 39.28
C PRO A 42 2.76 -18.29 40.67
N LYS A 43 3.85 -18.86 41.21
CA LYS A 43 4.45 -18.45 42.49
C LYS A 43 5.19 -17.10 42.36
N PRO A 44 5.09 -16.18 43.35
CA PRO A 44 5.85 -14.93 43.37
C PRO A 44 7.34 -15.18 43.64
N ARG A 45 8.22 -14.50 42.89
CA ARG A 45 9.68 -14.55 43.09
C ARG A 45 10.09 -13.58 44.22
N PRO A 46 11.08 -13.93 45.05
CA PRO A 46 11.56 -13.06 46.13
C PRO A 46 12.35 -11.86 45.59
N ILE A 47 12.11 -10.70 46.19
CA ILE A 47 12.83 -9.45 45.97
C ILE A 47 14.22 -9.55 46.63
N ALA A 48 15.29 -9.51 45.83
CA ALA A 48 16.65 -9.34 46.33
C ALA A 48 16.94 -7.85 46.52
N ARG A 49 17.01 -7.41 47.78
CA ARG A 49 17.59 -6.12 48.19
C ARG A 49 19.11 -6.26 48.23
N ASN A 50 19.82 -5.68 47.26
CA ASN A 50 21.26 -5.43 47.35
C ASN A 50 21.41 -3.92 47.62
N LEU A 51 21.73 -3.47 48.83
CA LEU A 51 23.06 -3.43 49.46
C LEU A 51 24.08 -2.56 48.71
N VAL A 52 24.41 -1.46 49.39
CA VAL A 52 25.34 -0.36 49.12
C VAL A 52 26.78 -0.87 48.94
N PRO A 53 27.62 -0.28 48.06
CA PRO A 53 29.07 -0.42 48.17
C PRO A 53 29.66 0.77 48.92
N ASN A 54 30.29 0.46 50.06
CA ASN A 54 31.11 1.39 50.83
C ASN A 54 32.57 1.34 50.33
N SER A 55 33.22 2.49 50.38
CA SER A 55 34.63 2.74 50.08
C SER A 55 35.59 1.86 50.89
N THR A 56 36.67 1.37 50.27
CA THR A 56 37.97 1.19 50.94
C THR A 56 39.11 1.12 49.93
N ALA A 57 40.16 1.88 50.22
CA ALA A 57 41.43 1.94 49.51
C ALA A 57 42.38 0.80 49.92
N ASN A 58 43.24 0.32 49.02
CA ASN A 58 44.59 -0.14 49.40
C ASN A 58 45.63 -0.19 48.24
N ARG A 59 46.53 0.79 48.27
CA ARG A 59 48.02 0.77 48.15
C ARG A 59 48.80 -0.39 47.47
N ILE A 60 49.51 0.01 46.38
CA ILE A 60 50.96 -0.08 46.05
C ILE A 60 51.78 -1.37 46.33
N THR A 61 52.41 -1.90 45.26
CA THR A 61 53.81 -2.42 45.18
C THR A 61 54.33 -2.27 43.74
N VAL A 62 55.12 -1.24 43.39
CA VAL A 62 56.60 -1.17 43.26
C VAL A 62 57.30 -2.43 42.74
N SER A 63 57.91 -2.34 41.54
CA SER A 63 59.19 -2.98 41.18
C SER A 63 59.97 -2.14 40.14
N LYS A 64 61.13 -1.61 40.57
CA LYS A 64 62.32 -1.18 39.79
C LYS A 64 63.01 -2.44 39.20
N SER A 65 63.94 -2.49 38.24
CA SER A 65 64.91 -1.56 37.62
C SER A 65 65.59 -2.27 36.42
N THR A 66 66.15 -1.49 35.49
CA THR A 66 67.03 -1.78 34.33
C THR A 66 68.41 -2.38 34.73
N PRO A 67 69.29 -2.90 33.82
CA PRO A 67 70.05 -2.16 32.75
C PRO A 67 70.14 -2.98 31.41
N GLY A 68 70.61 -2.56 30.23
CA GLY A 68 71.22 -1.37 29.64
C GLY A 68 71.84 -1.76 28.27
N LYS A 69 72.03 -0.77 27.38
CA LYS A 69 72.94 -0.67 26.20
C LYS A 69 72.60 -1.28 24.81
N MET A 70 72.49 -0.33 23.84
CA MET A 70 73.23 -0.15 22.57
C MET A 70 72.53 -0.34 21.20
N THR A 71 72.53 0.78 20.44
CA THR A 71 72.62 0.96 18.96
C THR A 71 71.45 0.48 18.09
N ALA A 72 70.88 1.19 17.10
CA ALA A 72 71.28 2.37 16.33
C ALA A 72 70.08 3.03 15.58
N VAL A 73 70.11 4.38 15.48
CA VAL A 73 69.94 5.29 14.31
C VAL A 73 68.63 5.38 13.49
N ALA A 74 68.31 6.66 13.21
CA ALA A 74 67.48 7.31 12.16
C ALA A 74 65.95 7.39 12.35
N THR A 75 65.23 8.49 12.07
CA THR A 75 65.48 9.92 11.76
C THR A 75 64.10 10.62 11.76
N ALA A 76 64.04 11.87 12.26
CA ALA A 76 63.07 12.98 12.00
C ALA A 76 61.56 12.78 12.32
N ALA A 77 60.77 13.78 12.74
CA ALA A 77 60.91 15.17 13.17
C ALA A 77 59.61 15.57 13.90
N ALA A 78 59.68 16.48 14.88
CA ALA A 78 58.53 17.02 15.63
C ALA A 78 58.26 18.50 15.27
N PRO A 79 57.02 19.02 15.40
CA PRO A 79 56.67 20.43 15.12
C PRO A 79 56.40 21.25 16.39
N VAL A 80 56.85 22.51 16.49
CA VAL A 80 56.45 23.44 17.57
C VAL A 80 56.55 24.93 17.16
N LEU A 81 55.38 25.61 17.18
CA LEU A 81 54.99 26.99 17.62
C LEU A 81 55.68 28.28 17.13
N THR A 82 54.85 29.30 16.81
CA THR A 82 54.64 30.63 17.50
C THR A 82 54.07 31.71 16.52
N PRO A 83 53.67 32.95 16.92
CA PRO A 83 52.59 33.34 17.82
C PRO A 83 51.69 34.51 17.28
N ILE A 84 50.77 35.00 18.14
CA ILE A 84 49.75 36.05 17.95
C ILE A 84 50.33 37.48 18.10
N ALA A 85 49.77 38.47 17.37
CA ALA A 85 49.90 39.91 17.64
C ALA A 85 48.54 40.64 17.60
N ARG A 86 48.40 41.67 18.45
CA ARG A 86 47.23 42.49 18.79
C ARG A 86 47.62 43.97 18.60
N GLU A 87 46.67 44.85 18.21
CA GLU A 87 46.52 46.29 18.57
C GLU A 87 45.74 47.10 17.47
N THR A 88 44.53 47.64 17.75
CA THR A 88 44.10 49.05 18.08
C THR A 88 43.79 49.99 16.87
N GLY A 89 42.63 50.68 16.87
CA GLY A 89 42.22 51.75 15.90
C GLY A 89 42.69 53.17 16.31
N PRO A 90 42.12 54.34 15.88
CA PRO A 90 41.07 54.67 14.87
C PRO A 90 41.35 55.90 13.90
N GLY A 91 40.67 55.97 12.72
CA GLY A 91 40.34 57.17 11.86
C GLY A 91 41.49 57.96 11.15
N PRO A 92 41.28 58.77 10.07
CA PRO A 92 40.05 59.32 9.45
C PRO A 92 39.88 59.12 7.91
N THR A 93 38.71 59.48 7.36
CA THR A 93 38.26 59.38 5.94
C THR A 93 38.83 60.47 5.00
N PRO A 94 38.78 60.30 3.65
CA PRO A 94 37.71 60.97 2.88
C PRO A 94 37.12 60.13 1.71
N ALA A 95 35.84 60.39 1.39
CA ALA A 95 35.09 59.91 0.21
C ALA A 95 35.46 60.73 -1.07
N PRO A 96 34.91 60.52 -2.30
CA PRO A 96 33.79 59.67 -2.73
C PRO A 96 33.95 58.95 -4.10
N ALA A 97 33.11 57.96 -4.40
CA ALA A 97 32.71 57.64 -5.78
C ALA A 97 31.35 56.92 -5.79
N ILE A 98 30.34 57.59 -6.33
CA ILE A 98 28.98 57.08 -6.50
C ILE A 98 28.98 56.17 -7.73
N ALA A 99 28.62 54.89 -7.57
CA ALA A 99 28.31 53.98 -8.67
C ALA A 99 26.79 53.90 -8.87
N PRO A 100 26.28 53.85 -10.12
CA PRO A 100 24.85 53.92 -10.41
C PRO A 100 24.14 52.60 -10.08
N VAL A 101 22.98 52.73 -9.42
CA VAL A 101 22.05 51.63 -9.14
C VAL A 101 21.42 51.15 -10.46
N LEU A 102 21.63 49.87 -10.79
CA LEU A 102 20.88 49.18 -11.85
C LEU A 102 19.42 48.98 -11.42
N PRO A 103 18.44 49.08 -12.35
CA PRO A 103 17.03 48.99 -12.00
C PRO A 103 16.63 47.57 -11.58
N SER A 104 15.87 47.50 -10.49
CA SER A 104 15.27 46.31 -9.91
C SER A 104 14.46 45.54 -10.95
N ARG A 105 14.81 44.26 -11.15
CA ARG A 105 14.05 43.30 -11.96
C ARG A 105 12.59 43.26 -11.48
N PRO A 106 11.57 43.38 -12.35
CA PRO A 106 10.19 43.31 -11.91
C PRO A 106 9.93 41.91 -11.33
N ARG A 107 9.36 41.91 -10.12
CA ARG A 107 8.82 40.75 -9.41
C ARG A 107 7.97 39.92 -10.38
N ALA A 108 8.39 38.69 -10.64
CA ALA A 108 7.56 37.73 -11.38
C ALA A 108 6.19 37.64 -10.71
N ALA A 109 5.13 37.90 -11.48
CA ALA A 109 3.75 37.78 -11.03
C ALA A 109 3.50 36.35 -10.51
N PRO A 110 2.67 36.18 -9.46
CA PRO A 110 2.28 34.86 -9.00
C PRO A 110 1.62 34.11 -10.16
N ALA A 111 2.10 32.90 -10.46
CA ALA A 111 1.50 32.02 -11.43
C ALA A 111 0.03 31.81 -11.06
N LEU A 112 -0.87 32.16 -11.99
CA LEU A 112 -2.30 31.95 -11.82
C LEU A 112 -2.55 30.47 -11.52
N PRO A 113 -3.43 30.13 -10.56
CA PRO A 113 -3.73 28.74 -10.26
C PRO A 113 -4.26 28.06 -11.52
N LEU A 114 -3.64 26.94 -11.88
CA LEU A 114 -4.07 26.08 -12.98
C LEU A 114 -5.55 25.74 -12.75
N ARG A 115 -6.44 26.33 -13.56
CA ARG A 115 -7.88 26.13 -13.44
C ARG A 115 -8.15 24.64 -13.58
N LYS A 116 -8.54 23.98 -12.48
CA LYS A 116 -8.96 22.57 -12.47
C LYS A 116 -10.07 22.44 -13.51
N GLN A 117 -9.76 21.81 -14.65
CA GLN A 117 -10.76 21.59 -15.70
C GLN A 117 -11.86 20.71 -15.11
N VAL A 118 -13.04 21.31 -14.92
CA VAL A 118 -14.24 20.57 -14.54
C VAL A 118 -14.66 19.82 -15.78
N ALA A 119 -14.51 18.49 -15.76
CA ALA A 119 -14.98 17.65 -16.85
C ALA A 119 -16.50 17.89 -17.02
N PRO A 120 -16.99 18.11 -18.26
CA PRO A 120 -18.42 18.28 -18.50
C PRO A 120 -19.18 17.06 -17.98
N ALA A 121 -20.31 17.31 -17.31
CA ALA A 121 -21.17 16.26 -16.80
C ALA A 121 -21.59 15.32 -17.94
N ALA A 122 -21.67 14.02 -17.64
CA ALA A 122 -22.13 13.03 -18.58
C ALA A 122 -23.54 13.38 -19.09
N VAL A 123 -23.67 13.65 -20.39
CA VAL A 123 -24.97 13.88 -21.03
C VAL A 123 -25.51 12.54 -21.49
N ALA A 124 -26.73 12.20 -21.07
CA ALA A 124 -27.40 10.99 -21.54
C ALA A 124 -27.71 11.14 -23.03
N ALA A 125 -27.32 10.15 -23.83
CA ALA A 125 -27.62 10.12 -25.27
C ALA A 125 -29.10 9.80 -25.55
N THR A 126 -29.81 9.27 -24.57
CA THR A 126 -31.16 8.72 -24.66
C THR A 126 -32.05 9.41 -23.62
N SER A 127 -33.22 9.89 -24.06
CA SER A 127 -34.20 10.58 -23.20
C SER A 127 -35.16 9.62 -22.49
N SER A 128 -35.16 8.33 -22.85
CA SER A 128 -35.93 7.28 -22.19
C SER A 128 -35.21 5.93 -22.29
N THR A 129 -35.13 5.22 -21.17
CA THR A 129 -34.66 3.82 -21.08
C THR A 129 -35.86 2.89 -21.20
N SER A 130 -35.73 1.77 -21.93
CA SER A 130 -36.84 0.83 -22.10
C SER A 130 -37.13 0.05 -20.80
N LYS A 131 -38.34 -0.48 -20.65
CA LYS A 131 -38.68 -1.34 -19.50
C LYS A 131 -37.80 -2.59 -19.46
N ALA A 132 -37.52 -3.19 -20.62
CA ALA A 132 -36.64 -4.35 -20.73
C ALA A 132 -35.21 -4.05 -20.23
N ASP A 133 -34.65 -2.90 -20.60
CA ASP A 133 -33.32 -2.48 -20.10
C ASP A 133 -33.34 -2.19 -18.60
N THR A 134 -34.44 -1.64 -18.09
CA THR A 134 -34.62 -1.39 -16.64
C THR A 134 -34.66 -2.71 -15.86
N ASP A 135 -35.49 -3.67 -16.31
CA ASP A 135 -35.60 -5.00 -15.71
C ASP A 135 -34.23 -5.74 -15.82
N ALA A 136 -33.46 -5.53 -16.90
CA ALA A 136 -32.11 -6.07 -17.05
C ALA A 136 -31.10 -5.48 -16.04
N ILE A 137 -31.14 -4.17 -15.76
CA ILE A 137 -30.30 -3.56 -14.72
C ILE A 137 -30.63 -4.12 -13.33
N GLU A 138 -31.92 -4.33 -13.03
CA GLU A 138 -32.34 -4.95 -11.77
C GLU A 138 -31.76 -6.37 -11.62
N ASN A 139 -31.81 -7.16 -12.70
CA ASN A 139 -31.19 -8.48 -12.74
C ASN A 139 -29.67 -8.43 -12.54
N VAL A 140 -28.97 -7.46 -13.15
CA VAL A 140 -27.53 -7.24 -12.90
C VAL A 140 -27.26 -7.00 -11.42
N ILE A 141 -28.04 -6.14 -10.77
CA ILE A 141 -27.89 -5.84 -9.34
C ILE A 141 -28.10 -7.11 -8.50
N GLU A 142 -29.12 -7.91 -8.81
CA GLU A 142 -29.38 -9.18 -8.13
C GLU A 142 -28.24 -10.18 -8.30
N LEU A 143 -27.71 -10.34 -9.51
CA LEU A 143 -26.58 -11.23 -9.78
C LEU A 143 -25.32 -10.80 -9.03
N ILE A 144 -25.08 -9.49 -8.94
CA ILE A 144 -23.97 -8.94 -8.15
C ILE A 144 -24.16 -9.21 -6.65
N ARG A 145 -25.38 -9.06 -6.11
CA ARG A 145 -25.68 -9.43 -4.71
C ARG A 145 -25.45 -10.92 -4.46
N GLN A 146 -25.72 -11.77 -5.45
CA GLN A 146 -25.47 -13.21 -5.42
C GLN A 146 -24.00 -13.59 -5.67
N ARG A 147 -23.08 -12.62 -5.85
CA ARG A 147 -21.66 -12.83 -6.18
C ARG A 147 -21.44 -13.57 -7.50
N LYS A 148 -22.26 -13.28 -8.51
CA LYS A 148 -22.18 -13.84 -9.87
C LYS A 148 -21.88 -12.74 -10.90
N PRO A 149 -20.66 -12.17 -10.91
CA PRO A 149 -20.29 -11.07 -11.80
C PRO A 149 -20.22 -11.47 -13.28
N ASP A 150 -19.93 -12.75 -13.57
CA ASP A 150 -19.86 -13.26 -14.94
C ASP A 150 -21.26 -13.29 -15.57
N ASP A 151 -22.25 -13.81 -14.84
CA ASP A 151 -23.66 -13.78 -15.26
C ASP A 151 -24.15 -12.34 -15.42
N ALA A 152 -23.77 -11.44 -14.50
CA ALA A 152 -24.12 -10.02 -14.58
C ALA A 152 -23.55 -9.37 -15.86
N THR A 153 -22.32 -9.72 -16.25
CA THR A 153 -21.69 -9.26 -17.50
C THR A 153 -22.44 -9.79 -18.73
N GLN A 154 -22.97 -11.02 -18.68
CA GLN A 154 -23.81 -11.54 -19.76
C GLN A 154 -25.12 -10.73 -19.91
N ILE A 155 -25.77 -10.37 -18.81
CA ILE A 155 -26.99 -9.54 -18.84
C ILE A 155 -26.70 -8.13 -19.34
N GLU A 156 -25.59 -7.51 -18.89
CA GLU A 156 -25.14 -6.21 -19.35
C GLU A 156 -25.02 -6.14 -20.89
N ALA A 157 -24.50 -7.20 -21.52
CA ALA A 157 -24.36 -7.28 -22.97
C ALA A 157 -25.70 -7.30 -23.74
N THR A 158 -26.81 -7.64 -23.07
CA THR A 158 -28.16 -7.64 -23.68
C THR A 158 -28.83 -6.26 -23.66
N ILE A 159 -28.34 -5.33 -22.84
CA ILE A 159 -28.92 -3.99 -22.66
C ILE A 159 -28.69 -3.18 -23.93
N SER A 160 -29.75 -2.61 -24.49
CA SER A 160 -29.70 -1.86 -25.76
C SER A 160 -29.38 -0.38 -25.55
N ASP A 161 -29.89 0.24 -24.49
CA ASP A 161 -29.62 1.65 -24.17
C ASP A 161 -28.16 1.85 -23.72
N PRO A 162 -27.36 2.70 -24.42
CA PRO A 162 -25.95 2.93 -24.07
C PRO A 162 -25.74 3.47 -22.65
N VAL A 163 -26.67 4.26 -22.13
CA VAL A 163 -26.55 4.83 -20.77
C VAL A 163 -26.84 3.75 -19.73
N ALA A 164 -27.89 2.96 -19.95
CA ALA A 164 -28.24 1.81 -19.11
C ALA A 164 -27.10 0.78 -19.08
N ARG A 165 -26.48 0.50 -20.24
CA ARG A 165 -25.32 -0.40 -20.32
C ARG A 165 -24.14 0.11 -19.51
N LYS A 166 -23.80 1.41 -19.63
CA LYS A 166 -22.74 2.04 -18.82
C LYS A 166 -23.05 1.99 -17.32
N LEU A 167 -24.32 2.12 -16.93
CA LEU A 167 -24.72 1.99 -15.52
C LEU A 167 -24.52 0.55 -15.02
N ALA A 168 -24.93 -0.45 -15.79
CA ALA A 168 -24.71 -1.85 -15.46
C ALA A 168 -23.21 -2.17 -15.33
N GLU A 169 -22.38 -1.74 -16.30
CA GLU A 169 -20.92 -1.89 -16.24
C GLU A 169 -20.33 -1.22 -14.99
N TRP A 170 -20.77 0.00 -14.68
CA TRP A 170 -20.31 0.71 -13.48
C TRP A 170 -20.67 -0.02 -12.18
N ILE A 171 -21.85 -0.66 -12.11
CA ILE A 171 -22.27 -1.47 -10.97
C ILE A 171 -21.36 -2.70 -10.84
N ILE A 172 -21.10 -3.40 -11.94
CA ILE A 172 -20.22 -4.58 -11.98
C ILE A 172 -18.79 -4.22 -11.55
N LEU A 173 -18.21 -3.16 -12.13
CA LEU A 173 -16.84 -2.72 -11.81
C LEU A 173 -16.65 -2.27 -10.35
N ARG A 174 -17.74 -1.91 -9.69
CA ARG A 174 -17.75 -1.53 -8.27
C ARG A 174 -17.95 -2.70 -7.32
N SER A 175 -18.48 -3.82 -7.78
CA SER A 175 -18.68 -4.97 -6.91
C SER A 175 -17.37 -5.60 -6.49
N ASP A 176 -17.39 -6.26 -5.34
CA ASP A 176 -16.27 -7.08 -4.93
C ASP A 176 -16.17 -8.34 -5.80
N ASN A 177 -14.95 -8.88 -5.93
CA ASN A 177 -14.68 -10.11 -6.67
C ASN A 177 -15.24 -10.14 -8.10
N ASN A 178 -15.28 -9.00 -8.79
CA ASN A 178 -15.84 -8.89 -10.14
C ASN A 178 -14.97 -9.47 -11.26
N ASN A 179 -13.77 -9.99 -10.93
CA ASN A 179 -12.79 -10.54 -11.86
C ASN A 179 -12.50 -9.64 -13.08
N ALA A 180 -12.69 -8.32 -12.93
CA ALA A 180 -12.51 -7.37 -14.01
C ALA A 180 -11.01 -7.14 -14.28
N SER A 181 -10.61 -7.26 -15.54
CA SER A 181 -9.24 -7.00 -15.96
C SER A 181 -8.88 -5.51 -15.90
N VAL A 182 -7.58 -5.22 -15.86
CA VAL A 182 -7.06 -3.85 -15.98
C VAL A 182 -7.59 -3.16 -17.24
N GLU A 183 -7.70 -3.88 -18.36
CA GLU A 183 -8.22 -3.37 -19.63
C GLU A 183 -9.67 -2.92 -19.49
N ARG A 184 -10.51 -3.70 -18.80
CA ARG A 184 -11.92 -3.37 -18.58
C ARG A 184 -12.05 -2.08 -17.77
N TYR A 185 -11.29 -1.96 -16.68
CA TYR A 185 -11.22 -0.72 -15.91
C TYR A 185 -10.69 0.47 -16.72
N ARG A 186 -9.62 0.27 -17.49
CA ARG A 186 -8.99 1.32 -18.32
C ARG A 186 -9.95 1.84 -19.38
N ALA A 187 -10.66 0.94 -20.05
CA ALA A 187 -11.67 1.28 -21.04
C ALA A 187 -12.80 2.10 -20.43
N PHE A 188 -13.33 1.70 -19.27
CA PHE A 188 -14.41 2.42 -18.63
C PHE A 188 -14.00 3.82 -18.15
N ILE A 189 -12.84 3.95 -17.50
CA ILE A 189 -12.34 5.23 -16.96
C ILE A 189 -12.07 6.22 -18.10
N SER A 190 -11.41 5.77 -19.17
CA SER A 190 -11.08 6.63 -20.31
C SER A 190 -12.32 7.05 -21.12
N ALA A 191 -13.29 6.16 -21.30
CA ALA A 191 -14.52 6.45 -22.03
C ALA A 191 -15.52 7.32 -21.23
N ASN A 192 -15.41 7.38 -19.90
CA ASN A 192 -16.38 8.04 -19.04
C ASN A 192 -15.71 8.90 -17.94
N PRO A 193 -14.97 9.96 -18.28
CA PRO A 193 -14.19 10.74 -17.31
C PRO A 193 -15.04 11.49 -16.26
N SER A 194 -16.30 11.78 -16.57
CA SER A 194 -17.24 12.47 -15.68
C SER A 194 -18.15 11.53 -14.88
N TRP A 195 -18.00 10.22 -15.04
CA TRP A 195 -18.80 9.25 -14.29
C TRP A 195 -18.47 9.29 -12.79
N PRO A 196 -19.42 8.99 -11.89
CA PRO A 196 -19.14 8.94 -10.46
C PRO A 196 -18.05 7.93 -10.10
N SER A 197 -17.38 8.16 -8.96
CA SER A 197 -16.42 7.22 -8.36
C SER A 197 -15.15 6.95 -9.19
N GLN A 198 -14.72 7.91 -10.02
CA GLN A 198 -13.46 7.82 -10.76
C GLN A 198 -12.26 7.44 -9.89
N ALA A 199 -12.12 8.07 -8.72
CA ALA A 199 -11.01 7.78 -7.80
C ALA A 199 -11.03 6.33 -7.29
N PHE A 200 -12.21 5.78 -7.04
CA PHE A 200 -12.37 4.39 -6.63
C PHE A 200 -12.01 3.43 -7.76
N LEU A 201 -12.51 3.68 -8.98
CA LEU A 201 -12.22 2.84 -10.14
C LEU A 201 -10.73 2.88 -10.51
N ARG A 202 -10.09 4.06 -10.44
CA ARG A 202 -8.63 4.19 -10.59
C ARG A 202 -7.89 3.34 -9.56
N ARG A 203 -8.27 3.40 -8.29
CA ARG A 203 -7.66 2.56 -7.24
C ARG A 203 -7.87 1.06 -7.48
N ARG A 204 -9.02 0.64 -8.01
CA ARG A 204 -9.27 -0.76 -8.41
C ARG A 204 -8.40 -1.19 -9.59
N LEU A 205 -8.24 -0.32 -10.59
CA LEU A 205 -7.30 -0.55 -11.70
C LEU A 205 -5.86 -0.68 -11.20
N GLU A 206 -5.42 0.24 -10.33
CA GLU A 206 -4.09 0.19 -9.72
C GLU A 206 -3.89 -1.09 -8.89
N ALA A 207 -4.92 -1.57 -8.20
CA ALA A 207 -4.88 -2.85 -7.50
C ALA A 207 -4.74 -4.03 -8.47
N ALA A 208 -5.51 -4.06 -9.56
CA ALA A 208 -5.42 -5.10 -10.58
C ALA A 208 -4.04 -5.10 -11.30
N LEU A 209 -3.43 -3.93 -11.54
CA LEU A 209 -2.06 -3.83 -12.08
C LEU A 209 -1.04 -4.57 -11.19
N TRP A 210 -1.21 -4.47 -9.87
CA TRP A 210 -0.36 -5.11 -8.89
C TRP A 210 -0.67 -6.59 -8.71
N ASP A 211 -1.95 -6.92 -8.49
CA ASP A 211 -2.43 -8.26 -8.16
C ASP A 211 -2.27 -9.23 -9.36
N ASP A 212 -2.52 -8.77 -10.59
CA ASP A 212 -2.34 -9.57 -11.80
C ASP A 212 -0.87 -9.61 -12.27
N HIS A 213 0.05 -8.99 -11.51
CA HIS A 213 1.47 -8.86 -11.86
C HIS A 213 1.71 -8.38 -13.30
N ARG A 214 0.95 -7.38 -13.75
CA ARG A 214 0.99 -6.91 -15.14
C ARG A 214 2.38 -6.47 -15.57
N GLU A 215 2.71 -6.65 -16.84
CA GLU A 215 4.03 -6.29 -17.38
C GLU A 215 4.39 -4.83 -17.12
N ASP A 216 5.67 -4.57 -16.85
CA ASP A 216 6.16 -3.24 -16.48
C ASP A 216 5.90 -2.19 -17.58
N ALA A 217 5.86 -2.59 -18.86
CA ALA A 217 5.48 -1.73 -19.97
C ALA A 217 4.01 -1.26 -19.87
N VAL A 218 3.09 -2.15 -19.49
CA VAL A 218 1.67 -1.82 -19.30
C VAL A 218 1.51 -0.86 -18.13
N VAL A 219 2.14 -1.18 -17.00
CA VAL A 219 2.17 -0.34 -15.80
C VAL A 219 2.70 1.05 -16.14
N TRP A 220 3.83 1.12 -16.84
CA TRP A 220 4.44 2.38 -17.25
C TRP A 220 3.49 3.20 -18.14
N SER A 221 2.90 2.59 -19.17
CA SER A 221 1.98 3.26 -20.11
C SER A 221 0.75 3.87 -19.43
N TRP A 222 0.35 3.33 -18.28
CA TRP A 222 -0.78 3.84 -17.51
C TRP A 222 -0.38 5.10 -16.73
N PHE A 223 0.79 5.06 -16.08
CA PHE A 223 1.26 6.16 -15.23
C PHE A 223 1.98 7.30 -15.98
N GLU A 224 2.12 7.22 -17.31
CA GLU A 224 2.61 8.35 -18.12
C GLU A 224 1.66 9.57 -18.08
N GLY A 225 0.34 9.33 -17.97
CA GLY A 225 -0.68 10.38 -17.88
C GLY A 225 -1.25 10.60 -16.48
N GLU A 226 -1.11 9.62 -15.58
CA GLU A 226 -1.79 9.59 -14.29
C GLU A 226 -0.79 9.34 -13.15
N SER A 227 -0.99 9.97 -12.00
CA SER A 227 -0.19 9.67 -10.80
C SER A 227 -0.84 8.58 -9.95
N PRO A 228 -0.06 7.65 -9.36
CA PRO A 228 -0.62 6.61 -8.49
C PRO A 228 -1.29 7.21 -7.26
N SER A 229 -2.45 6.66 -6.92
CA SER A 229 -3.30 7.14 -5.83
C SER A 229 -3.51 6.11 -4.71
N SER A 230 -2.93 4.91 -4.88
CA SER A 230 -2.94 3.80 -3.94
C SER A 230 -1.53 3.25 -3.70
N ALA A 231 -1.35 2.52 -2.59
CA ALA A 231 -0.09 1.83 -2.30
C ALA A 231 0.29 0.83 -3.41
N LYS A 232 -0.68 0.02 -3.85
CA LYS A 232 -0.49 -0.97 -4.92
C LYS A 232 -0.07 -0.30 -6.23
N GLY A 233 -0.68 0.83 -6.59
CA GLY A 233 -0.27 1.61 -7.76
C GLY A 233 1.14 2.16 -7.64
N ARG A 234 1.51 2.72 -6.46
CA ARG A 234 2.87 3.21 -6.20
C ARG A 234 3.90 2.07 -6.29
N PHE A 235 3.58 0.89 -5.76
CA PHE A 235 4.46 -0.28 -5.83
C PHE A 235 4.59 -0.85 -7.24
N ALA A 236 3.49 -0.95 -8.00
CA ALA A 236 3.53 -1.36 -9.39
C ALA A 236 4.46 -0.43 -10.20
N LEU A 237 4.28 0.89 -10.04
CA LEU A 237 5.14 1.88 -10.70
C LEU A 237 6.59 1.79 -10.24
N ALA A 238 6.84 1.62 -8.95
CA ALA A 238 8.19 1.46 -8.42
C ALA A 238 8.89 0.22 -9.00
N ARG A 239 8.17 -0.90 -9.17
CA ARG A 239 8.70 -2.10 -9.83
C ARG A 239 9.12 -1.80 -11.27
N ALA A 240 8.26 -1.14 -12.04
CA ALA A 240 8.56 -0.74 -13.41
C ALA A 240 9.76 0.24 -13.49
N MET A 241 9.90 1.15 -12.50
CA MET A 241 11.05 2.05 -12.40
C MET A 241 12.35 1.30 -12.10
N LEU A 242 12.33 0.29 -11.22
CA LEU A 242 13.49 -0.54 -10.93
C LEU A 242 13.96 -1.31 -12.16
N ALA A 243 13.03 -1.90 -12.93
CA ALA A 243 13.35 -2.61 -14.17
C ALA A 243 14.04 -1.72 -15.20
N ARG A 244 13.78 -0.41 -15.17
CA ARG A 244 14.41 0.60 -16.04
C ARG A 244 15.69 1.21 -15.46
N GLY A 245 16.10 0.82 -14.26
CA GLY A 245 17.29 1.36 -13.58
C GLY A 245 17.07 2.65 -12.80
N ASP A 246 15.84 3.16 -12.71
CA ASP A 246 15.51 4.37 -11.94
C ASP A 246 15.25 4.05 -10.46
N ARG A 247 16.33 3.63 -9.78
CA ARG A 247 16.26 3.20 -8.37
C ARG A 247 15.85 4.33 -7.44
N ALA A 248 16.31 5.56 -7.69
CA ALA A 248 16.04 6.70 -6.81
C ALA A 248 14.55 7.07 -6.76
N ASN A 249 13.87 7.11 -7.92
CA ASN A 249 12.44 7.37 -7.94
C ASN A 249 11.61 6.20 -7.42
N ALA A 250 12.02 4.95 -7.70
CA ALA A 250 11.38 3.77 -7.13
C ALA A 250 11.43 3.79 -5.59
N GLU A 251 12.60 4.06 -5.02
CA GLU A 251 12.79 4.15 -3.57
C GLU A 251 11.91 5.23 -2.93
N ARG A 252 11.79 6.40 -3.57
CA ARG A 252 10.91 7.47 -3.12
C ARG A 252 9.45 7.02 -3.07
N LEU A 253 8.95 6.39 -4.14
CA LEU A 253 7.56 5.90 -4.21
C LEU A 253 7.29 4.80 -3.19
N VAL A 254 8.22 3.85 -3.04
CA VAL A 254 8.12 2.77 -2.05
C VAL A 254 8.04 3.33 -0.64
N ARG A 255 8.93 4.26 -0.27
CA ARG A 255 8.94 4.85 1.07
C ARG A 255 7.68 5.69 1.32
N GLU A 256 7.19 6.43 0.32
CA GLU A 256 5.94 7.17 0.42
C GLU A 256 4.76 6.23 0.68
N ALA A 257 4.64 5.17 -0.12
CA ALA A 257 3.58 4.18 0.04
C ALA A 257 3.65 3.47 1.39
N TRP A 258 4.85 3.02 1.75
CA TRP A 258 5.11 2.31 3.00
C TRP A 258 4.80 3.14 4.23
N ARG A 259 5.10 4.44 4.22
CA ARG A 259 4.86 5.28 5.40
C ARG A 259 3.40 5.68 5.52
N ASN A 260 2.73 6.00 4.41
CA ASN A 260 1.50 6.78 4.42
C ASN A 260 0.23 6.00 4.05
N ASP A 261 0.33 4.90 3.31
CA ASP A 261 -0.86 4.19 2.84
C ASP A 261 -1.26 3.03 3.76
N ALA A 262 -2.57 2.87 3.95
CA ALA A 262 -3.17 1.68 4.53
C ALA A 262 -3.09 0.51 3.53
N MET A 263 -2.72 -0.67 4.02
CA MET A 263 -2.48 -1.86 3.21
C MET A 263 -2.88 -3.11 3.98
N SER A 264 -3.31 -4.14 3.26
CA SER A 264 -3.48 -5.47 3.84
C SER A 264 -2.14 -6.07 4.23
N GLU A 265 -2.16 -7.04 5.14
CA GLU A 265 -0.95 -7.79 5.55
C GLU A 265 -0.26 -8.45 4.36
N ASP A 266 -1.03 -9.04 3.43
CA ASP A 266 -0.48 -9.65 2.21
C ASP A 266 0.26 -8.63 1.33
N THR A 267 -0.30 -7.43 1.21
CA THR A 267 0.33 -6.34 0.43
C THR A 267 1.60 -5.85 1.11
N GLU A 268 1.61 -5.75 2.45
CA GLU A 268 2.83 -5.41 3.21
C GLU A 268 3.92 -6.44 3.00
N ASN A 269 3.58 -7.73 3.08
CA ASN A 269 4.54 -8.82 2.93
C ASN A 269 5.13 -8.85 1.51
N ALA A 270 4.30 -8.74 0.48
CA ALA A 270 4.75 -8.67 -0.91
C ALA A 270 5.65 -7.45 -1.16
N ALA A 271 5.32 -6.29 -0.58
CA ALA A 271 6.15 -5.09 -0.69
C ALA A 271 7.50 -5.25 0.04
N LEU A 272 7.54 -5.93 1.19
CA LEU A 272 8.79 -6.23 1.89
C LEU A 272 9.68 -7.20 1.11
N GLU A 273 9.09 -8.20 0.46
CA GLU A 273 9.83 -9.15 -0.37
C GLU A 273 10.51 -8.43 -1.56
N LEU A 274 9.78 -7.57 -2.25
CA LEU A 274 10.27 -6.88 -3.45
C LEU A 274 11.16 -5.67 -3.13
N PHE A 275 10.82 -4.92 -2.08
CA PHE A 275 11.42 -3.60 -1.81
C PHE A 275 12.04 -3.47 -0.42
N GLY A 276 12.17 -4.56 0.34
CA GLY A 276 12.73 -4.52 1.70
C GLY A 276 14.11 -3.84 1.77
N ALA A 277 14.95 -4.01 0.74
CA ALA A 277 16.25 -3.37 0.64
C ALA A 277 16.21 -1.85 0.40
N LEU A 278 15.04 -1.28 0.05
CA LEU A 278 14.81 0.16 -0.13
C LEU A 278 14.24 0.83 1.12
N LEU A 279 13.83 0.03 2.11
CA LEU A 279 13.20 0.47 3.34
C LEU A 279 14.22 0.47 4.48
N THR A 280 14.22 1.56 5.24
CA THR A 280 15.09 1.74 6.41
C THR A 280 14.33 1.43 7.71
N ALA A 281 15.07 1.26 8.81
CA ALA A 281 14.45 1.20 10.14
C ALA A 281 13.64 2.47 10.48
N GLY A 282 14.03 3.63 9.94
CA GLY A 282 13.28 4.87 10.06
C GLY A 282 11.92 4.82 9.36
N ASP A 283 11.84 4.17 8.19
CA ASP A 283 10.58 3.94 7.48
C ASP A 283 9.63 3.04 8.27
N GLN A 284 10.17 1.98 8.88
CA GLN A 284 9.41 1.07 9.72
C GLN A 284 8.84 1.79 10.96
N LYS A 285 9.65 2.64 11.61
CA LYS A 285 9.21 3.46 12.75
C LYS A 285 8.15 4.47 12.34
N ALA A 286 8.34 5.18 11.23
CA ALA A 286 7.38 6.16 10.74
C ALA A 286 6.01 5.53 10.42
N ARG A 287 6.00 4.34 9.79
CA ARG A 287 4.77 3.58 9.56
C ARG A 287 4.10 3.17 10.88
N MET A 288 4.86 2.61 11.82
CA MET A 288 4.34 2.24 13.14
C MET A 288 3.70 3.45 13.84
N ASP A 289 4.40 4.58 13.89
CA ASP A 289 3.90 5.80 14.54
C ASP A 289 2.60 6.28 13.88
N LEU A 290 2.53 6.30 12.53
CA LEU A 290 1.30 6.68 11.80
C LEU A 290 0.13 5.74 12.15
N LEU A 291 0.38 4.43 12.12
CA LEU A 291 -0.66 3.43 12.39
C LEU A 291 -1.14 3.46 13.85
N LEU A 292 -0.26 3.82 14.80
CA LEU A 292 -0.61 4.02 16.21
C LEU A 292 -1.43 5.31 16.45
N TYR A 293 -1.30 6.32 15.60
CA TYR A 293 -2.20 7.48 15.64
C TYR A 293 -3.56 7.17 15.02
N GLY A 294 -3.62 6.26 14.05
CA GLY A 294 -4.87 5.75 13.49
C GLY A 294 -5.53 4.67 14.36
N SER A 295 -6.63 4.11 13.87
CA SER A 295 -7.32 2.97 14.48
C SER A 295 -6.83 1.60 13.97
N GLU A 296 -5.64 1.55 13.36
CA GLU A 296 -5.07 0.38 12.66
C GLU A 296 -4.15 -0.42 13.62
N HIS A 297 -4.67 -0.79 14.78
CA HIS A 297 -3.90 -1.36 15.89
C HIS A 297 -3.13 -2.64 15.53
N GLU A 298 -3.76 -3.56 14.79
CA GLU A 298 -3.12 -4.80 14.35
C GLU A 298 -1.94 -4.53 13.40
N ALA A 299 -2.11 -3.60 12.45
CA ALA A 299 -1.05 -3.20 11.55
C ALA A 299 0.10 -2.50 12.29
N ALA A 300 -0.22 -1.67 13.29
CA ALA A 300 0.76 -1.04 14.16
C ALA A 300 1.58 -2.08 14.94
N LEU A 301 0.94 -3.11 15.50
CA LEU A 301 1.62 -4.20 16.22
C LEU A 301 2.54 -5.01 15.30
N ARG A 302 2.11 -5.28 14.05
CA ARG A 302 2.97 -5.92 13.04
C ARG A 302 4.20 -5.07 12.72
N ALA A 303 4.01 -3.76 12.50
CA ALA A 303 5.12 -2.84 12.27
C ALA A 303 6.08 -2.78 13.48
N ALA A 304 5.56 -2.74 14.69
CA ALA A 304 6.34 -2.77 15.92
C ALA A 304 7.15 -4.07 16.08
N LYS A 305 6.58 -5.22 15.71
CA LYS A 305 7.26 -6.52 15.75
C LYS A 305 8.51 -6.54 14.87
N ARG A 306 8.48 -5.87 13.72
CA ARG A 306 9.63 -5.74 12.80
C ARG A 306 10.77 -4.87 13.38
N LEU A 307 10.44 -3.94 14.28
CA LEU A 307 11.41 -3.08 14.97
C LEU A 307 11.99 -3.70 16.26
N GLY A 308 11.33 -4.73 16.79
CA GLY A 308 11.76 -5.49 17.96
C GLY A 308 10.87 -5.34 19.20
N ALA A 309 11.17 -6.12 20.24
CA ALA A 309 10.30 -6.28 21.41
C ALA A 309 10.00 -4.97 22.16
N GLY A 310 10.95 -4.03 22.22
CA GLY A 310 10.76 -2.73 22.88
C GLY A 310 9.68 -1.88 22.20
N TYR A 311 9.62 -1.89 20.87
CA TYR A 311 8.60 -1.17 20.11
C TYR A 311 7.22 -1.82 20.24
N VAL A 312 7.16 -3.15 20.37
CA VAL A 312 5.90 -3.86 20.65
C VAL A 312 5.33 -3.44 22.00
N ALA A 313 6.17 -3.31 23.04
CA ALA A 313 5.73 -2.83 24.34
C ALA A 313 5.19 -1.39 24.27
N LEU A 314 5.87 -0.52 23.50
CA LEU A 314 5.43 0.85 23.28
C LEU A 314 4.09 0.92 22.53
N ALA A 315 3.92 0.12 21.47
CA ALA A 315 2.68 0.04 20.72
C ALA A 315 1.51 -0.43 21.61
N LYS A 316 1.72 -1.49 22.40
CA LYS A 316 0.71 -2.01 23.35
C LYS A 316 0.33 -1.03 24.46
N ALA A 317 1.23 -0.14 24.86
CA ALA A 317 0.94 0.85 25.88
C ALA A 317 0.07 2.02 25.37
N ARG A 318 -0.05 2.17 24.03
CA ARG A 318 -0.72 3.30 23.38
C ARG A 318 -2.12 2.96 22.85
N ILE A 319 -2.42 1.66 22.75
CA ILE A 319 -3.71 1.08 22.32
C ILE A 319 -4.50 0.73 23.58
#